data_AF-A0A150QGM9-F1
#
_entry.id   AF-A0A150QGM9-F1
#
_cell.length_a   1.000
_cell.length_b   1.000
_cell.length_c   1.000
_cell.angle_alpha   90.00
_cell.angle_beta   90.00
_cell.angle_gamma   90.00
#
_symmetry.space_group_name_H-M   'P 1'
#
loop_
_entity.id
_entity.type
_entity.pdbx_description
1 polymer ?
#
loop_
_entity_poly.entity_id
_entity_poly.type
_entity_poly.pdbx_seq_one_letter_code
_entity_poly.pdbx_strand_id
1 'polypeptide(L)'
;MIPVDADAAPPSADPPPAPASSQDPRSTDPREPPRTSRREAALIAASVTAVVAIAISLAFDPERAGASGMLAAVGAPYVVLGAATVMWLRRRGELRAALRPLSGDLARGALVAAVLYGVAMAVQMAIAPRGSPREAWLLRLYLQLGDPSADARVFVGAAVFVVAALEELVWRGLVMRALEGPLGQGAAWLLSSALFAVAHLPTLFLLGDPVAGPNPLLVAAGFGCSIVWGRVVHRTGRLPPALFAHAFFSWAIVSFPIWRP
;
A
#
# COMPACT_ATOMS: atom_id res chain seq x y z
N MET A 1 63.61 7.65 -59.59
CA MET A 1 62.17 7.45 -59.86
C MET A 1 61.41 8.09 -58.71
N ILE A 2 60.74 9.22 -58.97
CA ILE A 2 59.94 9.96 -57.99
C ILE A 2 58.49 9.43 -58.14
N PRO A 3 57.84 8.94 -57.07
CA PRO A 3 56.44 8.55 -57.15
C PRO A 3 55.56 9.79 -57.29
N VAL A 4 54.68 9.77 -58.27
CA VAL A 4 53.68 10.81 -58.54
C VAL A 4 52.50 10.57 -57.61
N ASP A 5 52.18 11.58 -56.80
CA ASP A 5 51.05 11.60 -55.88
C ASP A 5 49.73 11.37 -56.61
N ALA A 6 48.94 10.43 -56.09
CA ALA A 6 47.62 10.08 -56.58
C ALA A 6 46.57 11.11 -56.11
N ASP A 7 45.74 11.54 -57.06
CA ASP A 7 44.62 12.48 -56.90
C ASP A 7 43.77 12.21 -55.67
N ALA A 8 43.76 13.16 -54.73
CA ALA A 8 42.84 13.18 -53.61
C ALA A 8 41.44 13.59 -54.09
N ALA A 9 40.47 12.68 -53.92
CA ALA A 9 39.07 12.94 -54.23
C ALA A 9 38.50 14.09 -53.37
N PRO A 10 37.64 14.97 -53.93
CA PRO A 10 37.07 16.08 -53.20
C PRO A 10 36.16 15.60 -52.05
N PRO A 11 36.10 16.35 -50.93
CA PRO A 11 35.29 16.00 -49.78
C PRO A 11 33.79 15.96 -50.17
N SER A 12 33.13 14.85 -49.87
CA SER A 12 31.69 14.68 -50.07
C SER A 12 30.93 15.71 -49.22
N ALA A 13 30.11 16.52 -49.86
CA ALA A 13 29.23 17.46 -49.16
C ALA A 13 28.28 16.70 -48.22
N ASP A 14 28.22 17.12 -46.95
CA ASP A 14 27.33 16.54 -45.96
C ASP A 14 25.87 16.64 -46.44
N PRO A 15 25.08 15.57 -46.33
CA PRO A 15 23.67 15.61 -46.71
C PRO A 15 22.93 16.63 -45.83
N PRO A 16 21.96 17.37 -46.40
CA PRO A 16 21.19 18.35 -45.65
C PRO A 16 20.50 17.69 -44.45
N PRO A 17 20.46 18.37 -43.29
CA PRO A 17 19.87 17.82 -42.08
C PRO A 17 18.40 17.46 -42.36
N ALA A 18 18.04 16.21 -42.02
CA ALA A 18 16.68 15.72 -42.18
C ALA A 18 15.70 16.67 -41.47
N PRO A 19 14.54 16.98 -42.09
CA PRO A 19 13.57 17.88 -41.49
C PRO A 19 13.18 17.34 -40.12
N ALA A 20 13.37 18.17 -39.09
CA ALA A 20 13.04 17.82 -37.72
C ALA A 20 11.58 17.35 -37.68
N SER A 21 11.37 16.07 -37.39
CA SER A 21 10.04 15.51 -37.27
C SER A 21 9.32 16.33 -36.20
N SER A 22 8.30 17.09 -36.63
CA SER A 22 7.32 17.75 -35.78
C SER A 22 6.57 16.66 -34.99
N GLN A 23 7.23 16.08 -33.99
CA GLN A 23 6.57 15.24 -33.01
C GLN A 23 5.61 16.16 -32.27
N ASP A 24 4.32 16.01 -32.56
CA ASP A 24 3.27 16.66 -31.79
C ASP A 24 3.53 16.28 -30.32
N PRO A 25 3.86 17.23 -29.44
CA PRO A 25 4.13 16.95 -28.03
C PRO A 25 2.92 16.35 -27.30
N ARG A 26 1.78 16.22 -27.99
CA ARG A 26 0.54 15.59 -27.50
C ARG A 26 0.32 14.17 -28.02
N SER A 27 1.16 13.64 -28.92
CA SER A 27 1.11 12.24 -29.35
C SER A 27 1.59 11.33 -28.22
N THR A 28 0.73 11.14 -27.23
CA THR A 28 0.90 10.12 -26.19
C THR A 28 0.88 8.75 -26.83
N ASP A 29 1.82 7.87 -26.48
CA ASP A 29 1.81 6.48 -26.93
C ASP A 29 0.42 5.90 -26.57
N PRO A 30 -0.37 5.39 -27.54
CA PRO A 30 -1.69 4.82 -27.27
C PRO A 30 -1.66 3.62 -26.29
N ARG A 31 -0.47 3.13 -25.95
CA ARG A 31 -0.24 2.11 -24.92
C ARG A 31 -0.12 2.68 -23.50
N GLU A 32 0.11 3.98 -23.34
CA GLU A 32 0.14 4.62 -22.03
C GLU A 32 -1.29 4.82 -21.49
N PRO A 33 -1.57 4.40 -20.24
CA PRO A 33 -2.90 4.61 -19.68
C PRO A 33 -3.18 6.10 -19.46
N PRO A 34 -4.45 6.53 -19.57
CA PRO A 34 -4.81 7.95 -19.51
C PRO A 34 -4.40 8.56 -18.17
N ARG A 35 -3.78 9.74 -18.16
CA ARG A 35 -3.37 10.37 -16.89
C ARG A 35 -4.58 10.88 -16.11
N THR A 36 -4.64 10.58 -14.83
CA THR A 36 -5.66 11.10 -13.90
C THR A 36 -5.48 12.61 -13.73
N SER A 37 -6.57 13.38 -13.77
CA SER A 37 -6.50 14.81 -13.49
C SER A 37 -6.22 15.09 -12.00
N ARG A 38 -5.65 16.27 -11.67
CA ARG A 38 -5.42 16.68 -10.27
C ARG A 38 -6.68 16.61 -9.41
N ARG A 39 -7.81 17.10 -9.95
CA ARG A 39 -9.10 17.13 -9.26
C ARG A 39 -9.61 15.71 -9.00
N GLU A 40 -9.57 14.84 -10.01
CA GLU A 40 -9.99 13.45 -9.88
C GLU A 40 -9.14 12.70 -8.86
N ALA A 41 -7.81 12.84 -8.93
CA ALA A 41 -6.89 12.21 -7.97
C ALA A 41 -7.16 12.67 -6.53
N ALA A 42 -7.36 13.98 -6.33
CA ALA A 42 -7.68 14.53 -5.01
C ALA A 42 -9.03 14.01 -4.48
N LEU A 43 -10.06 13.94 -5.34
CA LEU A 43 -11.36 13.38 -4.97
C LEU A 43 -11.26 11.91 -4.59
N ILE A 44 -10.59 11.08 -5.39
CA ILE A 44 -10.36 9.66 -5.08
C ILE A 44 -9.66 9.51 -3.73
N ALA A 45 -8.53 10.21 -3.56
CA ALA A 45 -7.72 10.12 -2.35
C ALA A 45 -8.49 10.58 -1.10
N ALA A 46 -9.19 11.72 -1.17
CA ALA A 46 -9.97 12.24 -0.06
C ALA A 46 -11.17 11.35 0.28
N SER A 47 -11.92 10.87 -0.72
CA SER A 47 -13.08 10.01 -0.51
C SER A 47 -12.70 8.66 0.09
N VAL A 48 -11.64 8.01 -0.43
CA VAL A 48 -11.14 6.75 0.15
C VAL A 48 -10.68 6.96 1.59
N THR A 49 -9.88 8.00 1.84
CA THR A 49 -9.38 8.31 3.19
C THR A 49 -10.54 8.54 4.16
N ALA A 50 -11.55 9.33 3.77
CA ALA A 50 -12.70 9.62 4.61
C ALA A 50 -13.56 8.37 4.90
N VAL A 51 -13.85 7.56 3.87
CA VAL A 51 -14.64 6.32 4.03
C VAL A 51 -13.90 5.34 4.94
N VAL A 52 -12.60 5.15 4.75
CA VAL A 52 -11.79 4.27 5.60
C VAL A 52 -11.71 4.82 7.03
N ALA A 53 -11.53 6.13 7.22
CA ALA A 53 -11.51 6.73 8.57
C ALA A 53 -12.83 6.53 9.33
N ILE A 54 -13.96 6.63 8.64
CA ILE A 54 -15.28 6.35 9.23
C ILE A 54 -15.39 4.85 9.57
N ALA A 55 -14.99 3.97 8.66
CA ALA A 55 -15.00 2.53 8.88
C ALA A 55 -14.13 2.11 10.08
N ILE A 56 -12.92 2.67 10.17
CA ILE A 56 -11.98 2.45 11.28
C ILE A 56 -12.58 2.98 12.59
N SER A 57 -13.19 4.18 12.58
CA SER A 57 -13.87 4.71 13.78
C SER A 57 -14.96 3.77 14.29
N LEU A 58 -15.78 3.24 13.37
CA LEU A 58 -16.88 2.33 13.71
C LEU A 58 -16.41 0.93 14.09
N ALA A 59 -15.29 0.47 13.53
CA ALA A 59 -14.76 -0.84 13.83
C ALA A 59 -14.07 -0.86 15.19
N PHE A 60 -13.23 0.13 15.47
CA PHE A 60 -12.42 0.18 16.70
C PHE A 60 -13.14 0.82 17.88
N ASP A 61 -14.47 0.98 17.81
CA ASP A 61 -15.29 1.34 18.97
C ASP A 61 -15.09 0.30 20.09
N PRO A 62 -14.75 0.72 21.33
CA PRO A 62 -14.57 -0.20 22.45
C PRO A 62 -15.76 -1.14 22.70
N GLU A 63 -16.99 -0.73 22.41
CA GLU A 63 -18.19 -1.57 22.59
C GLU A 63 -18.26 -2.73 21.58
N ARG A 64 -17.45 -2.69 20.51
CA ARG A 64 -17.40 -3.72 19.47
C ARG A 64 -16.16 -4.61 19.55
N ALA A 65 -15.32 -4.42 20.56
CA ALA A 65 -14.11 -5.22 20.73
C ALA A 65 -14.43 -6.72 20.78
N GLY A 66 -13.78 -7.51 19.92
CA GLY A 66 -14.00 -8.95 19.80
C GLY A 66 -15.29 -9.37 19.10
N ALA A 67 -16.15 -8.44 18.69
CA ALA A 67 -17.37 -8.75 17.97
C ALA A 67 -17.09 -9.00 16.47
N SER A 68 -17.81 -9.93 15.84
CA SER A 68 -17.73 -10.15 14.38
C SER A 68 -18.13 -8.91 13.57
N GLY A 69 -19.00 -8.06 14.14
CA GLY A 69 -19.38 -6.77 13.58
C GLY A 69 -18.21 -5.82 13.38
N MET A 70 -17.14 -5.95 14.20
CA MET A 70 -15.90 -5.18 14.05
C MET A 70 -15.24 -5.44 12.68
N LEU A 71 -15.03 -6.72 12.35
CA LEU A 71 -14.43 -7.13 11.08
C LEU A 71 -15.35 -6.80 9.89
N ALA A 72 -16.65 -6.94 10.06
CA ALA A 72 -17.61 -6.56 9.02
C ALA A 72 -17.58 -5.04 8.73
N ALA A 73 -17.46 -4.21 9.78
CA ALA A 73 -17.38 -2.76 9.65
C ALA A 73 -16.14 -2.29 8.86
N VAL A 74 -15.00 -2.98 9.00
CA VAL A 74 -13.80 -2.72 8.18
C VAL A 74 -13.93 -3.35 6.80
N GLY A 75 -14.31 -4.63 6.73
CA GLY A 75 -14.27 -5.42 5.51
C GLY A 75 -15.26 -4.95 4.45
N ALA A 76 -16.50 -4.60 4.82
CA ALA A 76 -17.54 -4.25 3.86
C ALA A 76 -17.16 -3.01 3.00
N PRO A 77 -16.68 -1.88 3.56
CA PRO A 77 -16.15 -0.77 2.78
C PRO A 77 -15.03 -1.18 1.82
N TYR A 78 -14.09 -2.02 2.25
CA TYR A 78 -12.99 -2.47 1.40
C TYR A 78 -13.41 -3.43 0.29
N VAL A 79 -14.46 -4.23 0.48
CA VAL A 79 -15.06 -5.02 -0.61
C VAL A 79 -15.61 -4.09 -1.69
N VAL A 80 -16.37 -3.06 -1.30
CA VAL A 80 -16.95 -2.08 -2.24
C VAL A 80 -15.85 -1.30 -2.96
N LEU A 81 -14.89 -0.74 -2.21
CA LEU A 81 -13.78 0.01 -2.78
C LEU A 81 -12.85 -0.87 -3.62
N GLY A 82 -12.64 -2.13 -3.23
CA GLY A 82 -11.86 -3.11 -3.99
C GLY A 82 -12.52 -3.42 -5.34
N ALA A 83 -13.84 -3.64 -5.36
CA ALA A 83 -14.58 -3.80 -6.60
C ALA A 83 -14.48 -2.54 -7.49
N ALA A 84 -14.65 -1.35 -6.90
CA ALA A 84 -14.46 -0.09 -7.62
C ALA A 84 -13.04 0.05 -8.21
N THR A 85 -12.01 -0.37 -7.47
CA THR A 85 -10.62 -0.37 -7.91
C THR A 85 -10.41 -1.31 -9.10
N VAL A 86 -10.95 -2.53 -9.05
CA VAL A 86 -10.88 -3.48 -10.17
C VAL A 86 -11.56 -2.91 -11.42
N MET A 87 -12.74 -2.31 -11.28
CA MET A 87 -13.43 -1.67 -12.40
C MET A 87 -12.62 -0.50 -12.97
N TRP A 88 -12.04 0.34 -12.10
CA TRP A 88 -11.21 1.47 -12.48
C TRP A 88 -9.97 1.02 -13.26
N LEU A 89 -9.24 0.02 -12.76
CA LEU A 89 -8.09 -0.57 -13.45
C LEU A 89 -8.49 -1.22 -14.79
N ARG A 90 -9.66 -1.87 -14.86
CA ARG A 90 -10.17 -2.48 -16.10
C ARG A 90 -10.47 -1.43 -17.16
N ARG A 91 -11.16 -0.34 -16.79
CA ARG A 91 -11.49 0.77 -17.72
C ARG A 91 -10.25 1.44 -18.29
N ARG A 92 -9.13 1.40 -17.56
CA ARG A 92 -7.84 1.96 -17.97
C ARG A 92 -6.93 0.98 -18.72
N GLY A 93 -7.35 -0.27 -18.90
CA GLY A 93 -6.52 -1.32 -19.50
C GLY A 93 -5.36 -1.79 -18.62
N GLU A 94 -5.29 -1.37 -17.35
CA GLU A 94 -4.17 -1.64 -16.45
C GLU A 94 -4.35 -2.93 -15.63
N LEU A 95 -5.58 -3.46 -15.53
CA LEU A 95 -5.91 -4.56 -14.61
C LEU A 95 -4.98 -5.76 -14.75
N ARG A 96 -4.74 -6.22 -15.99
CA ARG A 96 -3.88 -7.38 -16.26
C ARG A 96 -2.44 -7.10 -15.87
N ALA A 97 -1.91 -5.92 -16.20
CA ALA A 97 -0.54 -5.56 -15.84
C ALA A 97 -0.36 -5.44 -14.32
N ALA A 98 -1.34 -4.86 -13.62
CA ALA A 98 -1.30 -4.64 -12.19
C ALA A 98 -1.43 -5.95 -11.38
N LEU A 99 -2.30 -6.88 -11.79
CA LEU A 99 -2.64 -8.09 -11.02
C LEU A 99 -2.02 -9.38 -11.53
N ARG A 100 -1.34 -9.41 -12.68
CA ARG A 100 -0.70 -10.64 -13.18
C ARG A 100 0.41 -11.08 -12.23
N PRO A 101 0.26 -12.24 -11.54
CA PRO A 101 1.34 -12.78 -10.73
C PRO A 101 2.49 -13.22 -11.64
N LEU A 102 3.72 -13.01 -11.20
CA LEU A 102 4.91 -13.62 -11.79
C LEU A 102 5.58 -14.55 -10.78
N SER A 103 6.45 -15.42 -11.30
CA SER A 103 7.26 -16.31 -10.46
C SER A 103 8.03 -15.50 -9.41
N GLY A 104 7.98 -15.96 -8.16
CA GLY A 104 8.65 -15.35 -7.02
C GLY A 104 7.91 -14.19 -6.35
N ASP A 105 6.75 -13.73 -6.84
CA ASP A 105 6.02 -12.64 -6.16
C ASP A 105 5.58 -13.02 -4.74
N LEU A 106 5.04 -14.22 -4.56
CA LEU A 106 4.63 -14.71 -3.25
C LEU A 106 5.84 -14.88 -2.32
N ALA A 107 6.96 -15.39 -2.82
CA ALA A 107 8.19 -15.53 -2.05
C ALA A 107 8.74 -14.16 -1.60
N ARG A 108 8.74 -13.16 -2.49
CA ARG A 108 9.11 -11.78 -2.15
C ARG A 108 8.14 -11.20 -1.11
N GLY A 109 6.84 -11.42 -1.30
CA GLY A 109 5.82 -10.95 -0.35
C GLY A 109 5.98 -11.58 1.03
N ALA A 110 6.22 -12.89 1.10
CA ALA A 110 6.51 -13.62 2.34
C ALA A 110 7.76 -13.07 3.04
N LEU A 111 8.85 -12.83 2.30
CA LEU A 111 10.07 -12.27 2.84
C LEU A 111 9.84 -10.86 3.41
N VAL A 112 9.14 -9.99 2.67
CA VAL A 112 8.79 -8.65 3.15
C VAL A 112 7.94 -8.72 4.41
N ALA A 113 6.94 -9.60 4.45
CA ALA A 113 6.09 -9.81 5.61
C ALA A 113 6.89 -10.29 6.84
N ALA A 114 7.79 -11.27 6.66
CA ALA A 114 8.64 -11.79 7.73
C ALA A 114 9.58 -10.71 8.29
N VAL A 115 10.20 -9.90 7.42
CA VAL A 115 11.04 -8.77 7.84
C VAL A 115 10.22 -7.74 8.62
N LEU A 116 9.05 -7.34 8.11
CA LEU A 116 8.17 -6.39 8.81
C LEU A 116 7.69 -6.94 10.16
N TYR A 117 7.39 -8.24 10.26
CA TYR A 117 7.02 -8.89 11.51
C TYR A 117 8.17 -8.84 12.52
N GLY A 118 9.40 -9.17 12.11
CA GLY A 118 10.59 -9.06 12.96
C GLY A 118 10.86 -7.62 13.43
N VAL A 119 10.67 -6.63 12.55
CA VAL A 119 10.76 -5.21 12.90
C VAL A 119 9.66 -4.80 13.89
N ALA A 120 8.43 -5.25 13.68
CA ALA A 120 7.31 -4.97 14.59
C ALA A 120 7.58 -5.53 16.00
N MET A 121 8.13 -6.76 16.09
CA MET A 121 8.60 -7.32 17.37
C MET A 121 9.69 -6.47 18.01
N ALA A 122 10.72 -6.09 17.26
CA ALA A 122 11.82 -5.27 17.79
C ALA A 122 11.33 -3.90 18.31
N VAL A 123 10.45 -3.25 17.55
CA VAL A 123 9.82 -1.97 17.94
C VAL A 123 8.94 -2.15 19.18
N GLN A 124 8.17 -3.23 19.26
CA GLN A 124 7.34 -3.53 20.43
C GLN A 124 8.20 -3.71 21.68
N MET A 125 9.28 -4.49 21.61
CA MET A 125 10.21 -4.67 22.73
C MET A 125 10.84 -3.35 23.20
N ALA A 126 11.08 -2.41 22.28
CA ALA A 126 11.68 -1.12 22.60
C ALA A 126 10.67 -0.09 23.15
N ILE A 127 9.47 0.00 22.58
CA ILE A 127 8.50 1.07 22.88
C ILE A 127 7.55 0.70 24.01
N ALA A 128 7.16 -0.57 24.09
CA ALA A 128 6.19 -1.07 25.05
C ALA A 128 6.72 -2.33 25.76
N PRO A 129 7.82 -2.21 26.52
CA PRO A 129 8.36 -3.32 27.28
C PRO A 129 7.36 -3.80 28.34
N ARG A 130 7.46 -5.07 28.72
CA ARG A 130 6.57 -5.69 29.72
C ARG A 130 6.65 -4.95 31.05
N GLY A 131 5.49 -4.78 31.69
CA GLY A 131 5.33 -4.05 32.93
C GLY A 131 5.34 -2.52 32.78
N SER A 132 5.56 -1.99 31.57
CA SER A 132 5.40 -0.56 31.33
C SER A 132 3.93 -0.20 31.06
N PRO A 133 3.48 1.04 31.36
CA PRO A 133 2.12 1.47 31.01
C PRO A 133 1.80 1.29 29.52
N ARG A 134 2.80 1.44 28.64
CA ARG A 134 2.65 1.33 27.18
C ARG A 134 2.34 -0.09 26.71
N GLU A 135 2.54 -1.11 27.54
CA GLU A 135 2.07 -2.47 27.24
C GLU A 135 0.55 -2.50 27.00
N ALA A 136 -0.21 -1.63 27.67
CA ALA A 136 -1.65 -1.48 27.47
C ALA A 136 -2.02 -1.10 26.02
N TRP A 137 -1.16 -0.38 25.30
CA TRP A 137 -1.40 -0.06 23.89
C TRP A 137 -1.48 -1.31 23.01
N LEU A 138 -0.61 -2.30 23.25
CA LEU A 138 -0.65 -3.59 22.54
C LEU A 138 -1.83 -4.43 22.99
N LEU A 139 -2.10 -4.50 24.29
CA LEU A 139 -3.21 -5.29 24.80
C LEU A 139 -4.55 -4.81 24.23
N ARG A 140 -4.78 -3.49 24.17
CA ARG A 140 -5.98 -2.91 23.56
C ARG A 140 -6.13 -3.25 22.08
N LEU A 141 -5.04 -3.35 21.33
CA LEU A 141 -5.08 -3.82 19.94
C LEU A 141 -5.54 -5.27 19.84
N TYR A 142 -5.00 -6.14 20.69
CA TYR A 142 -5.37 -7.56 20.68
C TYR A 142 -6.79 -7.81 21.21
N LEU A 143 -7.26 -7.01 22.18
CA LEU A 143 -8.63 -7.10 22.67
C LEU A 143 -9.67 -6.82 21.57
N GLN A 144 -9.37 -5.93 20.63
CA GLN A 144 -10.23 -5.69 19.48
C GLN A 144 -10.44 -6.94 18.62
N LEU A 145 -9.43 -7.80 18.54
CA LEU A 145 -9.50 -9.05 17.77
C LEU A 145 -10.23 -10.19 18.50
N GLY A 146 -10.59 -10.01 19.77
CA GLY A 146 -11.28 -11.00 20.60
C GLY A 146 -10.34 -11.93 21.36
N ASP A 147 -10.89 -13.04 21.88
CA ASP A 147 -10.12 -13.97 22.71
C ASP A 147 -9.00 -14.68 21.90
N PRO A 148 -7.72 -14.49 22.26
CA PRO A 148 -6.61 -15.16 21.61
C PRO A 148 -6.63 -16.70 21.73
N SER A 149 -7.33 -17.28 22.69
CA SER A 149 -7.44 -18.74 22.86
C SER A 149 -8.64 -19.39 22.18
N ALA A 150 -9.55 -18.61 21.59
CA ALA A 150 -10.76 -19.17 20.99
C ALA A 150 -10.46 -19.99 19.73
N ASP A 151 -11.12 -21.14 19.58
CA ASP A 151 -11.02 -21.99 18.39
C ASP A 151 -11.35 -21.23 17.09
N ALA A 152 -12.24 -20.24 17.18
CA ALA A 152 -12.64 -19.40 16.06
C ALA A 152 -11.54 -18.44 15.56
N ARG A 153 -10.39 -18.36 16.24
CA ARG A 153 -9.31 -17.42 15.90
C ARG A 153 -8.74 -17.62 14.51
N VAL A 154 -8.72 -18.86 14.00
CA VAL A 154 -8.29 -19.14 12.62
C VAL A 154 -9.14 -18.39 11.60
N PHE A 155 -10.45 -18.25 11.86
CA PHE A 155 -11.37 -17.51 10.99
C PHE A 155 -11.16 -16.00 11.10
N VAL A 156 -10.84 -15.48 12.30
CA VAL A 156 -10.44 -14.08 12.47
C VAL A 156 -9.17 -13.78 11.67
N GLY A 157 -8.16 -14.64 11.78
CA GLY A 157 -6.93 -14.53 10.99
C GLY A 157 -7.18 -14.56 9.49
N ALA A 158 -8.02 -15.48 9.01
CA ALA A 158 -8.40 -15.55 7.59
C ALA A 158 -9.16 -14.30 7.12
N ALA A 159 -10.08 -13.78 7.94
CA ALA A 159 -10.80 -12.56 7.63
C ALA A 159 -9.84 -11.35 7.55
N VAL A 160 -8.92 -11.20 8.51
CA VAL A 160 -7.91 -10.15 8.50
C VAL A 160 -6.98 -10.26 7.29
N PHE A 161 -6.59 -11.48 6.90
CA PHE A 161 -5.81 -11.71 5.67
C PHE A 161 -6.53 -11.14 4.43
N VAL A 162 -7.82 -11.46 4.28
CA VAL A 162 -8.63 -10.99 3.14
C VAL A 162 -8.80 -9.48 3.17
N VAL A 163 -9.12 -8.91 4.33
CA VAL A 163 -9.26 -7.45 4.49
C VAL A 163 -7.96 -6.75 4.12
N ALA A 164 -6.82 -7.18 4.67
CA ALA A 164 -5.50 -6.60 4.37
C ALA A 164 -5.15 -6.65 2.87
N ALA A 165 -5.48 -7.75 2.18
CA ALA A 165 -5.33 -7.82 0.73
C ALA A 165 -6.21 -6.78 0.00
N LEU A 166 -7.47 -6.62 0.42
CA LEU A 166 -8.36 -5.60 -0.15
C LEU A 166 -7.88 -4.18 0.15
N GLU A 167 -7.33 -3.92 1.34
CA GLU A 167 -6.73 -2.62 1.66
C GLU A 167 -5.62 -2.30 0.67
N GLU A 168 -4.71 -3.25 0.45
CA GLU A 168 -3.58 -3.04 -0.44
C GLU A 168 -4.02 -2.87 -1.90
N LEU A 169 -5.07 -3.57 -2.33
CA LEU A 169 -5.70 -3.37 -3.63
C LEU A 169 -6.22 -1.92 -3.77
N VAL A 170 -6.92 -1.39 -2.76
CA VAL A 170 -7.47 -0.04 -2.80
C VAL A 170 -6.36 1.01 -2.72
N TRP A 171 -5.46 0.92 -1.76
CA TRP A 171 -4.46 1.96 -1.53
C TRP A 171 -3.42 2.01 -2.64
N ARG A 172 -2.94 0.87 -3.16
CA ARG A 172 -1.91 0.86 -4.22
C ARG A 172 -2.49 0.73 -5.61
N GLY A 173 -3.63 0.06 -5.74
CA GLY A 173 -4.31 -0.10 -7.03
C GLY A 173 -5.16 1.09 -7.43
N LEU A 174 -5.65 1.88 -6.47
CA LEU A 174 -6.47 3.07 -6.75
C LEU A 174 -5.81 4.37 -6.27
N VAL A 175 -5.61 4.55 -4.96
CA VAL A 175 -5.18 5.85 -4.41
C VAL A 175 -3.80 6.26 -4.93
N MET A 176 -2.79 5.40 -4.76
CA MET A 176 -1.42 5.68 -5.21
C MET A 176 -1.38 5.93 -6.72
N ARG A 177 -1.96 5.03 -7.55
CA ARG A 177 -1.99 5.18 -9.01
C ARG A 177 -2.74 6.43 -9.48
N ALA A 178 -3.83 6.81 -8.81
CA ALA A 178 -4.54 8.04 -9.13
C ALA A 178 -3.64 9.28 -8.89
N LEU A 179 -2.84 9.26 -7.82
CA LEU A 179 -1.90 10.33 -7.47
C LEU A 179 -0.65 10.37 -8.37
N GLU A 180 -0.25 9.24 -8.98
CA GLU A 180 0.92 9.17 -9.87
C GLU A 180 0.82 10.10 -11.08
N GLY A 181 -0.37 10.21 -11.68
CA GLY A 181 -0.60 11.09 -12.84
C GLY A 181 -0.23 12.56 -12.58
N PRO A 182 -0.81 13.21 -11.56
CA PRO A 182 -0.56 14.61 -11.26
C PRO A 182 0.71 14.91 -10.45
N LEU A 183 1.22 13.97 -9.64
CA LEU A 183 2.31 14.22 -8.69
C LEU A 183 3.61 13.47 -9.02
N GLY A 184 3.57 12.50 -9.93
CA GLY A 184 4.68 11.58 -10.18
C GLY A 184 4.78 10.47 -9.12
N GLN A 185 5.58 9.45 -9.44
CA GLN A 185 5.61 8.20 -8.67
C GLN A 185 6.09 8.36 -7.22
N GLY A 186 7.17 9.13 -6.99
CA GLY A 186 7.75 9.29 -5.65
C GLY A 186 6.80 10.02 -4.69
N ALA A 187 6.23 11.14 -5.12
CA ALA A 187 5.28 11.91 -4.32
C ALA A 187 3.97 11.14 -4.09
N ALA A 188 3.45 10.45 -5.11
CA ALA A 188 2.26 9.62 -4.99
C ALA A 188 2.44 8.48 -3.95
N TRP A 189 3.60 7.82 -3.96
CA TRP A 189 3.95 6.78 -3.00
C TRP A 189 3.95 7.29 -1.54
N LEU A 190 4.65 8.41 -1.30
CA LEU A 190 4.76 8.97 0.05
C LEU A 190 3.41 9.54 0.52
N LEU A 191 2.72 10.29 -0.33
CA LEU A 191 1.41 10.86 0.01
C LEU A 191 0.36 9.78 0.24
N SER A 192 0.28 8.76 -0.60
CA SER A 192 -0.62 7.63 -0.38
C SER A 192 -0.33 6.93 0.95
N SER A 193 0.94 6.85 1.37
CA SER A 193 1.30 6.25 2.66
C SER A 193 0.92 7.12 3.84
N ALA A 194 1.08 8.44 3.72
CA ALA A 194 0.60 9.39 4.72
C ALA A 194 -0.92 9.34 4.84
N LEU A 195 -1.65 9.30 3.72
CA LEU A 195 -3.11 9.21 3.72
C LEU A 195 -3.64 7.90 4.33
N PHE A 196 -2.95 6.78 4.10
CA PHE A 196 -3.23 5.52 4.79
C PHE A 196 -3.16 5.69 6.31
N ALA A 197 -2.09 6.31 6.82
CA ALA A 197 -1.92 6.57 8.23
C ALA A 197 -2.97 7.56 8.78
N VAL A 198 -3.32 8.59 7.99
CA VAL A 198 -4.39 9.55 8.32
C VAL A 198 -5.73 8.84 8.49
N ALA A 199 -6.05 7.88 7.62
CA ALA A 199 -7.28 7.10 7.74
C ALA A 199 -7.35 6.27 9.05
N HIS A 200 -6.20 6.02 9.68
CA HIS A 200 -6.11 5.29 10.95
C HIS A 200 -6.02 6.19 12.18
N LEU A 201 -5.99 7.53 12.04
CA LEU A 201 -5.92 8.45 13.18
C LEU A 201 -6.98 8.22 14.27
N PRO A 202 -8.23 7.82 13.98
CA PRO A 202 -9.21 7.53 15.03
C PRO A 202 -8.73 6.50 16.05
N THR A 203 -7.89 5.53 15.65
CA THR A 203 -7.38 4.50 16.57
C THR A 203 -6.47 5.07 17.65
N LEU A 204 -5.87 6.25 17.45
CA LEU A 204 -5.08 6.94 18.48
C LEU A 204 -5.87 7.13 19.76
N PHE A 205 -7.13 7.51 19.62
CA PHE A 205 -7.99 7.86 20.74
C PHE A 205 -8.85 6.68 21.17
N LEU A 206 -9.43 5.95 20.21
CA LEU A 206 -10.29 4.80 20.48
C LEU A 206 -9.55 3.64 21.18
N LEU A 207 -8.25 3.50 20.91
CA LEU A 207 -7.39 2.51 21.57
C LEU A 207 -6.46 3.12 22.62
N GLY A 208 -6.70 4.38 22.99
CA GLY A 208 -6.00 5.05 24.06
C GLY A 208 -6.23 4.36 25.41
N ASP A 209 -5.31 4.59 26.33
CA ASP A 209 -5.38 4.08 27.69
C ASP A 209 -5.36 5.23 28.71
N PRO A 210 -6.13 5.19 29.81
CA PRO A 210 -6.14 6.25 30.80
C PRO A 210 -4.77 6.56 31.42
N VAL A 211 -3.88 5.56 31.50
CA VAL A 211 -2.54 5.73 32.09
C VAL A 211 -1.50 5.99 31.00
N ALA A 212 -1.55 5.25 29.89
CA ALA A 212 -0.54 5.38 28.83
C ALA A 212 -0.83 6.50 27.82
N GLY A 213 -2.04 7.07 27.82
CA GLY A 213 -2.47 8.10 26.88
C GLY A 213 -2.86 7.56 25.50
N PRO A 214 -2.89 8.41 24.45
CA PRO A 214 -3.21 8.00 23.09
C PRO A 214 -2.30 6.88 22.58
N ASN A 215 -2.82 5.99 21.74
CA ASN A 215 -2.14 4.80 21.25
C ASN A 215 -1.62 4.99 19.82
N PRO A 216 -0.34 5.32 19.62
CA PRO A 216 0.21 5.63 18.29
C PRO A 216 0.46 4.41 17.40
N LEU A 217 0.31 3.20 17.94
CA LEU A 217 0.91 2.00 17.33
C LEU A 217 0.36 1.70 15.93
N LEU A 218 -0.96 1.71 15.73
CA LEU A 218 -1.53 1.43 14.39
C LEU A 218 -1.24 2.52 13.38
N VAL A 219 -1.22 3.79 13.80
CA VAL A 219 -0.90 4.90 12.89
C VAL A 219 0.57 4.83 12.47
N ALA A 220 1.49 4.63 13.42
CA ALA A 220 2.91 4.52 13.16
C ALA A 220 3.25 3.26 12.35
N ALA A 221 2.71 2.11 12.72
CA ALA A 221 2.87 0.86 11.98
C ALA A 221 2.25 0.95 10.59
N GLY A 222 1.06 1.52 10.47
CA GLY A 222 0.36 1.75 9.21
C GLY A 222 1.19 2.62 8.27
N PHE A 223 1.75 3.73 8.76
CA PHE A 223 2.64 4.58 7.96
C PHE A 223 3.91 3.85 7.51
N GLY A 224 4.63 3.24 8.46
CA GLY A 224 5.91 2.56 8.19
C GLY A 224 5.77 1.37 7.24
N CYS A 225 4.80 0.49 7.50
CA CYS A 225 4.50 -0.63 6.61
C CYS A 225 4.01 -0.13 5.24
N SER A 226 3.23 0.96 5.23
CA SER A 226 2.70 1.50 3.99
C SER A 226 3.80 2.01 3.05
N ILE A 227 4.83 2.65 3.61
CA ILE A 227 6.03 3.04 2.86
C ILE A 227 6.68 1.80 2.22
N VAL A 228 6.86 0.71 2.97
CA VAL A 228 7.50 -0.51 2.46
C VAL A 228 6.67 -1.16 1.36
N TRP A 229 5.38 -1.38 1.55
CA TRP A 229 4.52 -2.00 0.53
C TRP A 229 4.39 -1.12 -0.71
N GLY A 230 4.24 0.19 -0.54
CA GLY A 230 4.25 1.15 -1.64
C GLY A 230 5.57 1.10 -2.43
N ARG A 231 6.71 0.92 -1.75
CA ARG A 231 8.01 0.75 -2.40
C ARG A 231 8.08 -0.54 -3.22
N VAL A 232 7.52 -1.64 -2.71
CA VAL A 232 7.41 -2.90 -3.44
C VAL A 232 6.63 -2.71 -4.74
N VAL A 233 5.47 -2.07 -4.69
CA VAL A 233 4.67 -1.80 -5.90
C VAL A 233 5.41 -0.85 -6.83
N HIS A 234 6.00 0.23 -6.33
CA HIS A 234 6.76 1.17 -7.14
C HIS A 234 7.96 0.52 -7.85
N ARG A 235 8.63 -0.45 -7.21
CA ARG A 235 9.76 -1.19 -7.82
C ARG A 235 9.32 -2.27 -8.81
N THR A 236 8.17 -2.89 -8.60
CA THR A 236 7.74 -4.05 -9.39
C THR A 236 6.70 -3.71 -10.45
N GLY A 237 6.04 -2.55 -10.34
CA GLY A 237 4.88 -2.14 -11.14
C GLY A 237 3.61 -2.95 -10.86
N ARG A 238 3.61 -3.84 -9.86
CA ARG A 238 2.63 -4.92 -9.69
C ARG A 238 2.15 -5.01 -8.26
N LEU A 239 0.88 -5.38 -8.08
CA LEU A 239 0.22 -5.47 -6.78
C LEU A 239 0.45 -6.80 -6.03
N PRO A 240 0.44 -7.99 -6.67
CA PRO A 240 0.52 -9.28 -5.96
C PRO A 240 1.58 -9.41 -4.86
N PRO A 241 2.85 -9.00 -5.04
CA PRO A 241 3.84 -9.13 -3.97
C PRO A 241 3.48 -8.29 -2.74
N ALA A 242 2.93 -7.08 -2.93
CA ALA A 242 2.53 -6.21 -1.83
C ALA A 242 1.20 -6.67 -1.19
N LEU A 243 0.22 -7.09 -2.01
CA LEU A 243 -1.05 -7.70 -1.54
C LEU A 243 -0.77 -8.84 -0.58
N PHE A 244 0.09 -9.77 -1.01
CA PHE A 244 0.46 -10.93 -0.20
C PHE A 244 1.30 -10.54 1.02
N ALA A 245 2.25 -9.61 0.88
CA ALA A 245 3.05 -9.14 2.01
C ALA A 245 2.18 -8.56 3.13
N HIS A 246 1.25 -7.68 2.79
CA HIS A 246 0.34 -7.08 3.76
C HIS A 246 -0.57 -8.15 4.39
N ALA A 247 -1.25 -8.93 3.56
CA ALA A 247 -2.16 -9.97 4.03
C ALA A 247 -1.50 -10.98 4.97
N PHE A 248 -0.31 -11.46 4.59
CA PHE A 248 0.44 -12.43 5.37
C PHE A 248 1.01 -11.81 6.65
N PHE A 249 1.49 -10.56 6.62
CA PHE A 249 1.93 -9.83 7.82
C PHE A 249 0.78 -9.67 8.82
N SER A 250 -0.38 -9.18 8.38
CA SER A 250 -1.53 -8.96 9.26
C SER A 250 -2.06 -10.27 9.83
N TRP A 251 -2.14 -11.33 9.02
CA TRP A 251 -2.45 -12.68 9.50
C TRP A 251 -1.45 -13.17 10.54
N ALA A 252 -0.14 -12.94 10.34
CA ALA A 252 0.89 -13.34 11.28
C ALA A 252 0.77 -12.60 12.62
N ILE A 253 0.52 -11.28 12.61
CA ILE A 253 0.27 -10.49 13.84
C ILE A 253 -0.94 -11.04 14.61
N VAL A 254 -1.99 -11.46 13.91
CA VAL A 254 -3.19 -12.07 14.52
C VAL A 254 -2.90 -13.48 15.04
N SER A 255 -2.18 -14.30 14.30
CA SER A 255 -2.00 -15.73 14.62
C SER A 255 -0.86 -15.98 15.62
N PHE A 256 0.15 -15.11 15.60
CA PHE A 256 1.33 -15.13 16.45
C PHE A 256 1.38 -13.78 17.17
N PRO A 257 0.68 -13.65 18.32
CA PRO A 257 0.61 -12.37 19.01
C PRO A 257 1.97 -11.95 19.52
N ILE A 258 2.49 -10.80 19.10
CA ILE A 258 3.83 -10.32 19.49
C ILE A 258 3.94 -10.00 21.00
N TRP A 259 2.81 -9.95 21.72
CA TRP A 259 2.79 -9.74 23.17
C TRP A 259 3.04 -11.02 23.99
N ARG A 260 2.78 -12.21 23.42
CA ARG A 260 3.04 -13.51 24.06
C ARG A 260 4.29 -14.14 23.41
N PRO A 261 5.40 -14.30 24.15
CA PRO A 261 6.58 -14.98 23.62
C PRO A 261 6.35 -16.49 23.53
#